data_AF-A0A2P5E173-F1
#
_entry.id   AF-A0A2P5E173-F1
#
_cell.length_a   1.000
_cell.length_b   1.000
_cell.length_c   1.000
_cell.angle_alpha   90.00
_cell.angle_beta   90.00
_cell.angle_gamma   90.00
#
_symmetry.space_group_name_H-M   'P 1'
#
loop_
_entity.id
_entity.type
_entity.pdbx_description
1 polymer ?
#
loop_
_entity_poly.entity_id
_entity_poly.type
_entity_poly.pdbx_seq_one_letter_code
_entity_poly.pdbx_strand_id
1 'polypeptide(L)'
;MALQWMILTYVVAAEAVLALLLTLPSPKLLKNRLVSLVSLVLQPSLFIVPFAGFQLLDIYWKNEHRLMCTSEICTAAERDRYEKSIYKAQRNVILCVVAVLLYWCLYRISKYYKDIQTLEEVEKRYKNQ
;
A
#
# COMPACT_ATOMS: atom_id res chain seq x y z
N MET A 1 -6.25 -5.46 17.16
CA MET A 1 -5.29 -4.39 16.79
C MET A 1 -3.95 -4.92 16.28
N ALA A 2 -3.10 -5.60 17.07
CA ALA A 2 -1.76 -5.99 16.59
C ALA A 2 -1.73 -6.89 15.32
N LEU A 3 -2.63 -7.88 15.25
CA LEU A 3 -2.72 -8.80 14.09
C LEU A 3 -3.03 -8.07 12.78
N GLN A 4 -3.93 -7.09 12.80
CA GLN A 4 -4.30 -6.29 11.62
C GLN A 4 -3.10 -5.51 11.07
N TRP A 5 -2.28 -4.94 11.97
CA TRP A 5 -1.05 -4.22 11.57
C TRP A 5 0.02 -5.17 11.03
N MET A 6 0.13 -6.39 11.56
CA MET A 6 1.04 -7.40 11.01
C MET A 6 0.63 -7.82 9.60
N ILE A 7 -0.65 -8.15 9.39
CA ILE A 7 -1.17 -8.51 8.06
C ILE A 7 -0.92 -7.37 7.06
N LEU A 8 -1.21 -6.12 7.44
CA LEU A 8 -0.97 -4.97 6.57
C LEU A 8 0.51 -4.82 6.21
N THR A 9 1.42 -5.02 7.18
CA THR A 9 2.87 -4.95 6.93
C THR A 9 3.32 -6.03 5.94
N TYR A 10 2.80 -7.26 6.07
CA TYR A 10 3.09 -8.33 5.11
C TYR A 10 2.58 -8.02 3.71
N VAL A 11 1.38 -7.44 3.59
CA VAL A 11 0.85 -7.03 2.28
C VAL A 11 1.71 -5.93 1.67
N VAL A 12 2.06 -4.89 2.44
CA VAL A 12 2.94 -3.82 1.98
C VAL A 12 4.30 -4.36 1.54
N ALA A 13 4.87 -5.30 2.29
CA ALA A 13 6.13 -5.94 1.92
C ALA A 13 6.01 -6.74 0.61
N ALA A 14 4.93 -7.49 0.43
CA ALA A 14 4.66 -8.21 -0.81
C ALA A 14 4.48 -7.24 -2.00
N GLU A 15 3.74 -6.15 -1.83
CA GLU A 15 3.59 -5.10 -2.85
C GLU A 15 4.92 -4.44 -3.20
N ALA A 16 5.76 -4.14 -2.20
CA ALA A 16 7.09 -3.58 -2.43
C ALA A 16 7.99 -4.54 -3.22
N VAL A 17 7.96 -5.84 -2.90
CA VAL A 17 8.70 -6.86 -3.66
C VAL A 17 8.20 -6.93 -5.10
N LEU A 18 6.88 -6.89 -5.32
CA LEU A 18 6.31 -6.85 -6.67
C LEU A 18 6.72 -5.58 -7.43
N ALA A 19 6.72 -4.42 -6.77
CA ALA A 19 7.15 -3.16 -7.36
C ALA A 19 8.64 -3.20 -7.75
N LEU A 20 9.50 -3.78 -6.92
CA LEU A 20 10.91 -4.00 -7.21
C LEU A 20 11.11 -4.97 -8.38
N LEU A 21 10.37 -6.08 -8.39
CA LEU A 21 10.43 -7.07 -9.46
C LEU A 21 10.00 -6.49 -10.82
N LEU A 22 9.02 -5.58 -10.82
CA LEU A 22 8.54 -4.88 -12.02
C LEU A 22 9.49 -3.77 -12.50
N THR A 23 10.19 -3.09 -11.57
CA THR A 23 11.18 -2.05 -11.90
C THR A 23 12.49 -2.62 -12.42
N LEU A 24 12.86 -3.85 -12.05
CA LEU A 24 14.03 -4.51 -12.61
C LEU A 24 13.85 -4.81 -14.11
N PRO A 25 14.88 -4.60 -14.95
CA PRO A 25 14.84 -4.88 -16.38
C PRO A 25 14.87 -6.40 -16.63
N SER A 26 13.73 -7.06 -16.46
CA SER A 26 13.53 -8.48 -16.76
C SER A 26 13.10 -8.72 -18.22
N PRO A 27 13.41 -9.90 -18.80
CA PRO A 27 13.11 -10.22 -20.19
C PRO A 27 11.59 -10.22 -20.48
N LYS A 28 11.21 -9.79 -21.69
CA LYS A 28 9.82 -9.47 -22.09
C LYS A 28 8.80 -10.57 -21.76
N LEU A 29 9.17 -11.84 -21.90
CA LEU A 29 8.30 -12.99 -21.60
C LEU A 29 7.96 -13.13 -20.11
N LEU A 30 8.93 -12.87 -19.23
CA LEU A 30 8.71 -12.90 -17.78
C LEU A 30 7.83 -11.73 -17.35
N LYS A 31 8.05 -10.54 -17.91
CA LYS A 31 7.19 -9.38 -17.63
C LYS A 31 5.73 -9.62 -18.00
N ASN A 32 5.45 -10.24 -19.15
CA ASN A 32 4.07 -10.53 -19.56
C ASN A 32 3.35 -11.49 -18.59
N ARG A 33 4.02 -12.55 -18.13
CA ARG A 33 3.44 -13.47 -17.13
C ARG A 33 3.28 -12.80 -15.77
N LEU A 34 4.27 -12.03 -15.33
CA LEU A 34 4.23 -11.30 -14.05
C LEU A 34 3.12 -10.25 -14.04
N VAL A 35 2.94 -9.52 -15.13
CA VAL A 35 1.87 -8.52 -15.26
C VAL A 35 0.49 -9.17 -15.26
N SER A 36 0.34 -10.33 -15.89
CA SER A 36 -0.92 -11.09 -15.84
C SER A 36 -1.23 -11.56 -14.41
N LEU A 37 -0.24 -12.12 -13.70
CA LEU A 37 -0.37 -12.53 -12.31
C LEU A 37 -0.65 -11.33 -11.38
N VAL A 38 0.10 -10.24 -11.54
CA VAL A 38 -0.10 -9.00 -10.78
C VAL A 38 -1.48 -8.44 -11.04
N SER A 39 -1.96 -8.36 -12.30
CA SER A 39 -3.31 -7.91 -12.60
C SER A 39 -4.40 -8.75 -11.92
N LEU A 40 -4.19 -10.05 -11.79
CA LEU A 40 -5.14 -10.97 -11.18
C LEU A 40 -5.14 -10.88 -9.65
N VAL A 41 -3.97 -10.61 -9.05
CA VAL A 41 -3.80 -10.36 -7.61
C VAL A 41 -4.19 -8.93 -7.24
N LEU A 42 -4.06 -7.98 -8.16
CA LEU A 42 -4.35 -6.56 -7.91
C LEU A 42 -5.87 -6.32 -7.80
N GLN A 43 -6.68 -7.11 -8.52
CA GLN A 43 -8.15 -7.05 -8.47
C GLN A 43 -8.73 -7.30 -7.06
N PRO A 44 -8.32 -8.35 -6.32
CA PRO A 44 -8.71 -8.51 -4.91
C PRO A 44 -8.01 -7.51 -3.96
N SER A 45 -6.86 -6.95 -4.32
CA SER A 45 -6.19 -5.93 -3.49
C SER A 45 -6.88 -4.56 -3.48
N LEU A 46 -7.95 -4.34 -4.26
CA LEU A 46 -8.85 -3.18 -4.10
C LEU A 46 -9.39 -3.05 -2.67
N PHE A 47 -9.45 -4.15 -1.92
CA PHE A 47 -9.87 -4.16 -0.52
C PHE A 47 -8.85 -3.49 0.43
N ILE A 48 -7.59 -3.30 0.00
CA ILE A 48 -6.54 -2.66 0.81
C ILE A 48 -6.84 -1.19 1.04
N VAL A 49 -7.44 -0.50 0.06
CA VAL A 49 -7.75 0.93 0.12
C VAL A 49 -8.84 1.25 1.16
N PRO A 50 -10.04 0.62 1.12
CA PRO A 50 -11.05 0.84 2.15
C PRO A 50 -10.58 0.33 3.53
N PHE A 51 -9.76 -0.73 3.59
CA PHE A 51 -9.19 -1.22 4.83
C PHE A 51 -8.20 -0.21 5.47
N ALA A 52 -7.31 0.37 4.67
CA ALA A 52 -6.42 1.44 5.11
C ALA A 52 -7.21 2.69 5.55
N GLY A 53 -8.28 3.04 4.83
CA GLY A 53 -9.18 4.13 5.21
C GLY A 53 -9.85 3.90 6.57
N PHE A 54 -10.35 2.68 6.82
CA PHE A 54 -10.92 2.32 8.12
C PHE A 54 -9.89 2.39 9.26
N GLN A 55 -8.65 1.95 9.03
CA GLN A 55 -7.58 2.04 10.03
C GLN A 55 -7.15 3.48 10.31
N LEU A 56 -7.11 4.35 9.30
CA LEU A 56 -6.85 5.77 9.50
C LEU A 56 -7.97 6.42 10.33
N LEU A 57 -9.23 6.08 10.05
CA LEU A 57 -10.37 6.57 10.82
C LEU A 57 -10.33 6.06 12.28
N ASP A 58 -9.94 4.80 12.51
CA ASP A 58 -9.74 4.24 13.85
C ASP A 58 -8.60 4.94 14.62
N ILE A 59 -7.50 5.31 13.94
CA ILE A 59 -6.43 6.12 14.54
C ILE A 59 -6.92 7.53 14.87
N TYR A 60 -7.63 8.16 13.93
CA TYR A 60 -8.17 9.50 14.10
C TYR A 60 -9.14 9.55 15.29
N TRP A 61 -10.07 8.60 15.35
CA TRP A 61 -11.02 8.46 16.45
C TRP A 61 -10.32 8.24 17.80
N LYS A 62 -9.29 7.39 17.83
CA LYS A 62 -8.47 7.17 19.04
C LYS A 62 -7.64 8.39 19.44
N ASN A 63 -7.30 9.26 18.51
CA ASN A 63 -6.59 10.51 18.80
C ASN A 63 -7.56 11.54 19.41
N GLU A 64 -8.75 11.67 18.82
CA GLU A 64 -9.77 12.63 19.22
C GLU A 64 -10.36 12.32 20.60
N HIS A 65 -10.63 11.05 20.91
CA HIS A 65 -11.17 10.63 22.22
C HIS A 65 -10.10 10.38 23.28
N ARG A 66 -8.86 10.78 23.01
CA ARG A 66 -7.80 10.64 24.01
C ARG A 66 -7.85 11.81 24.97
N LEU A 67 -7.85 11.50 26.26
CA LEU A 67 -7.61 12.49 27.31
C LEU A 67 -6.22 13.11 27.07
N MET A 68 -6.22 14.31 26.49
CA MET A 68 -5.04 15.15 26.35
C MET A 68 -4.68 15.65 27.74
N CYS A 69 -3.47 15.35 28.21
CA CYS A 69 -2.92 16.02 29.38
C CYS A 69 -2.62 17.48 29.03
N THR A 70 -3.63 18.34 29.18
CA THR A 70 -3.53 19.80 28.93
C THR A 70 -3.24 20.59 30.20
N SER A 71 -3.26 19.99 31.38
CA SER A 71 -2.98 20.66 32.66
C SER A 71 -1.56 20.39 33.17
N GLU A 72 -1.01 21.35 33.92
CA GLU A 72 0.35 21.38 34.51
C GLU A 72 0.66 20.24 35.51
N ILE A 73 -0.27 19.29 35.72
CA ILE A 73 -0.23 18.27 36.78
C ILE A 73 0.10 16.87 36.21
N CYS A 74 0.30 16.74 34.90
CA CYS A 74 0.51 15.43 34.28
C CYS A 74 1.87 14.81 34.69
N THR A 75 1.84 13.58 35.19
CA THR A 75 3.00 12.90 35.76
C THR A 75 4.02 12.56 34.65
N ALA A 76 5.33 12.60 34.89
CA ALA A 76 6.36 12.31 33.87
C ALA A 76 6.16 10.94 33.16
N ALA A 77 5.63 9.94 33.89
CA ALA A 77 5.29 8.63 33.35
C ALA A 77 4.11 8.65 32.35
N GLU A 78 3.19 9.61 32.49
CA GLU A 78 2.03 9.76 31.60
C GLU A 78 2.42 10.46 30.29
N ARG A 79 3.35 11.42 30.36
CA ARG A 79 3.94 12.06 29.17
C ARG A 79 4.71 11.06 28.31
N ASP A 80 5.55 10.20 28.90
CA ASP A 80 6.28 9.15 28.16
C ASP A 80 5.32 8.14 27.51
N ARG A 81 4.24 7.75 28.22
CA ARG A 81 3.21 6.87 27.66
C ARG A 81 2.45 7.54 26.51
N TYR A 82 2.22 8.85 26.58
CA TYR A 82 1.58 9.64 25.53
C TYR A 82 2.47 9.75 24.28
N GLU A 83 3.74 10.08 24.43
CA GLU A 83 4.68 10.16 23.31
C GLU A 83 4.82 8.81 22.60
N LYS A 84 5.03 7.71 23.34
CA LYS A 84 5.14 6.35 22.77
C LYS A 84 3.95 5.98 21.90
N SER A 85 2.75 6.33 22.31
CA SER A 85 1.53 6.09 21.53
C SER A 85 1.34 7.02 20.33
N ILE A 86 1.80 8.28 20.40
CA ILE A 86 1.83 9.18 19.24
C ILE A 86 2.77 8.62 18.18
N TYR A 87 3.99 8.23 18.57
CA TYR A 87 4.95 7.61 17.65
C TYR A 87 4.40 6.32 17.02
N LYS A 88 3.66 5.52 17.81
CA LYS A 88 2.98 4.31 17.31
C LYS A 88 1.90 4.64 16.27
N ALA A 89 1.10 5.68 16.52
CA ALA A 89 0.06 6.13 15.60
C ALA A 89 0.67 6.71 14.30
N GLN A 90 1.69 7.56 14.41
CA GLN A 90 2.37 8.15 13.26
C GLN A 90 3.00 7.08 12.36
N ARG A 91 3.71 6.10 12.94
CA ARG A 91 4.26 4.98 12.18
C ARG A 91 3.18 4.21 11.41
N ASN A 92 2.05 4.00 12.06
CA ASN A 92 0.91 3.29 11.48
C ASN A 92 0.24 4.09 10.34
N VAL A 93 0.13 5.42 10.47
CA VAL A 93 -0.34 6.31 9.39
C VAL A 93 0.60 6.26 8.18
N ILE A 94 1.91 6.36 8.41
CA ILE A 94 2.91 6.26 7.33
C ILE A 94 2.77 4.93 6.59
N LEU A 95 2.57 3.82 7.33
CA LEU A 95 2.40 2.50 6.73
C LEU A 95 1.14 2.42 5.85
N CYS A 96 0.03 3.01 6.26
CA CYS A 96 -1.19 3.10 5.43
C CYS A 96 -0.96 3.95 4.16
N VAL A 97 -0.30 5.10 4.28
CA VAL A 97 -0.01 5.97 3.13
C VAL A 97 0.89 5.26 2.12
N VAL A 98 1.94 4.59 2.59
CA VAL A 98 2.85 3.81 1.73
C VAL A 98 2.12 2.67 1.03
N ALA A 99 1.22 1.96 1.73
CA ALA A 99 0.40 0.91 1.12
C ALA A 99 -0.43 1.45 -0.06
N VAL A 100 -1.14 2.56 0.15
CA VAL A 100 -1.98 3.17 -0.89
C VAL A 100 -1.14 3.67 -2.07
N LEU A 101 0.03 4.27 -1.80
CA LEU A 101 0.95 4.74 -2.85
C LEU A 101 1.51 3.58 -3.67
N LEU A 102 1.98 2.50 -3.03
CA LEU A 102 2.50 1.32 -3.71
C LEU A 102 1.42 0.64 -4.56
N TYR A 103 0.22 0.47 -4.02
CA TYR A 103 -0.93 -0.02 -4.75
C TYR A 103 -1.21 0.84 -6.00
N TRP A 104 -1.21 2.17 -5.86
CA TRP A 104 -1.41 3.08 -6.99
C TRP A 104 -0.32 2.94 -8.06
N CYS A 105 0.94 2.84 -7.65
CA CYS A 105 2.06 2.60 -8.56
C CYS A 105 1.90 1.28 -9.32
N LEU A 106 1.58 0.19 -8.62
CA LEU A 106 1.35 -1.13 -9.23
C LEU A 106 0.17 -1.11 -10.21
N TYR A 107 -0.91 -0.42 -9.85
CA TYR A 107 -2.07 -0.23 -10.73
C TYR A 107 -1.72 0.51 -12.01
N ARG A 108 -0.97 1.61 -11.90
CA ARG A 108 -0.51 2.39 -13.05
C ARG A 108 0.39 1.55 -13.95
N ILE A 109 1.39 0.87 -13.39
CA ILE A 109 2.32 0.02 -14.15
C ILE A 109 1.54 -1.08 -14.89
N SER A 110 0.60 -1.74 -14.20
CA SER A 110 -0.21 -2.81 -14.79
C SER A 110 -1.08 -2.31 -15.94
N LYS A 111 -1.67 -1.10 -15.82
CA LYS A 111 -2.44 -0.47 -16.89
C LYS A 111 -1.56 -0.16 -18.10
N TYR A 112 -0.42 0.51 -17.90
CA TYR A 112 0.51 0.81 -18.98
C TYR A 112 0.99 -0.43 -19.72
N TYR A 113 1.22 -1.52 -19.00
CA TYR A 113 1.68 -2.75 -19.61
C TYR A 113 0.62 -3.42 -20.47
N LYS A 114 -0.65 -3.38 -20.05
CA LYS A 114 -1.78 -3.83 -20.87
C LYS A 114 -1.92 -2.99 -22.14
N ASP A 115 -1.78 -1.67 -22.03
CA ASP A 115 -1.83 -0.76 -23.17
C ASP A 115 -0.67 -1.02 -24.17
N ILE A 116 0.53 -1.37 -23.68
CA ILE A 116 1.65 -1.76 -24.55
C ILE A 116 1.36 -3.08 -25.27
N GLN A 117 0.80 -4.09 -24.59
CA GLN A 117 0.48 -5.38 -25.22
C GLN A 117 -0.56 -5.23 -26.33
N THR A 118 -1.61 -4.43 -26.10
CA THR A 118 -2.64 -4.19 -27.13
C THR A 118 -2.05 -3.47 -28.34
N LEU A 119 -1.14 -2.52 -28.13
CA LEU A 119 -0.43 -1.84 -29.21
C LEU A 119 0.49 -2.79 -30.00
N GLU A 120 1.24 -3.68 -29.34
CA GLU A 120 2.08 -4.69 -30.02
C GLU A 120 1.23 -5.68 -30.85
N GLU A 121 0.05 -6.08 -30.35
CA GLU A 121 -0.87 -6.96 -31.08
C GLU A 121 -1.48 -6.28 -32.31
N VAL A 122 -1.80 -4.98 -32.20
CA VAL A 122 -2.28 -4.18 -33.33
C VAL A 122 -1.18 -4.03 -34.38
N GLU A 123 0.06 -3.72 -33.99
CA GLU A 123 1.19 -3.63 -34.91
C GLU A 123 1.44 -4.94 -35.67
N LYS A 124 1.39 -6.09 -34.99
CA LYS A 124 1.52 -7.42 -35.62
C LYS A 124 0.42 -7.69 -36.63
N ARG A 125 -0.83 -7.28 -36.35
CA ARG A 125 -1.94 -7.42 -37.30
C ARG A 125 -1.72 -6.59 -38.56
N TYR A 126 -1.24 -5.35 -38.41
CA TYR A 126 -0.91 -4.50 -39.57
C TYR A 126 0.28 -5.02 -40.39
N LYS A 127 1.27 -5.67 -39.77
CA LYS A 127 2.43 -6.23 -40.48
C LYS A 127 2.14 -7.56 -41.21
N ASN A 128 1.12 -8.29 -40.78
CA ASN A 128 0.70 -9.57 -41.37
C ASN A 128 -0.32 -9.39 -42.51
N GLN A 129 -0.76 -8.16 -42.77
CA GLN A 129 -1.71 -7.79 -43.82
C GLN A 129 -0.98 -7.05 -44.95
#